data_AF-A0A3S4K048-F1
#
_entry.id   AF-A0A3S4K048-F1
#
_cell.length_a   1.000
_cell.length_b   1.000
_cell.length_c   1.000
_cell.angle_alpha   90.00
_cell.angle_beta   90.00
_cell.angle_gamma   90.00
#
_symmetry.space_group_name_H-M   'P 1'
#
loop_
_entity.id
_entity.type
_entity.pdbx_description
1 polymer ?
#
loop_
_entity_poly.entity_id
_entity_poly.type
_entity_poly.pdbx_seq_one_letter_code
_entity_poly.pdbx_strand_id
1 'polypeptide(L)'
;MKQVTKAVESVGGQLLITADHGNAEQMRDPATGQAHTAHTNLPVPLIYVGEKNVKAVEGGKLSDIAPTMLSLMGMEIPQEMTGKPLFIVE
;
A
#
# COMPACT_ATOMS: atom_id res chain seq x y z
N MET A 1 -1.74 14.37 0.78
CA MET A 1 -2.29 13.28 1.63
C MET A 1 -3.23 13.75 2.73
N LYS A 2 -2.81 14.62 3.67
CA LYS A 2 -3.66 15.06 4.82
C LYS A 2 -5.11 15.45 4.47
N GLN A 3 -5.33 16.18 3.37
CA GLN A 3 -6.68 16.58 2.94
C GLN A 3 -7.54 15.38 2.51
N VAL A 4 -6.97 14.45 1.75
CA VAL A 4 -7.65 13.23 1.29
C VAL A 4 -7.96 12.32 2.47
N THR A 5 -7.01 12.11 3.37
CA THR A 5 -7.21 11.31 4.59
C THR A 5 -8.41 11.82 5.39
N LYS A 6 -8.45 13.12 5.70
CA LYS A 6 -9.58 13.73 6.42
C LYS A 6 -10.91 13.57 5.69
N ALA A 7 -10.92 13.71 4.36
CA ALA A 7 -12.14 13.57 3.58
C ALA A 7 -12.69 12.13 3.64
N VAL A 8 -11.81 11.13 3.51
CA VAL A 8 -12.21 9.72 3.59
C VAL A 8 -12.67 9.35 5.01
N GLU A 9 -11.96 9.80 6.04
CA GLU A 9 -12.35 9.60 7.45
C GLU A 9 -13.72 10.22 7.75
N SER A 10 -14.02 11.42 7.22
CA SER A 10 -15.28 12.13 7.49
C SER A 10 -16.55 11.40 7.03
N VAL A 11 -16.40 10.38 6.18
CA VAL A 11 -17.49 9.56 5.67
C VAL A 11 -17.39 8.10 6.14
N GLY A 12 -16.54 7.81 7.13
CA GLY A 12 -16.31 6.43 7.61
C GLY A 12 -15.64 5.52 6.57
N GLY A 13 -14.95 6.11 5.59
CA GLY A 13 -14.31 5.37 4.51
C GLY A 13 -13.05 4.62 4.96
N GLN A 14 -12.51 3.84 4.03
CA GLN A 14 -11.28 3.06 4.22
C GLN A 14 -10.26 3.55 3.19
N LEU A 15 -9.02 3.79 3.59
CA LEU A 15 -7.97 4.30 2.72
C LEU A 15 -6.72 3.43 2.83
N LEU A 16 -6.20 3.00 1.68
CA LEU A 16 -4.86 2.43 1.55
C LEU A 16 -3.95 3.47 0.88
N ILE A 17 -2.80 3.74 1.49
CA ILE A 17 -1.77 4.63 0.95
C ILE A 17 -0.55 3.77 0.65
N THR A 18 -0.12 3.76 -0.60
CA THR A 18 1.05 3.00 -1.06
C THR A 18 1.68 3.66 -2.29
N ALA A 19 2.71 3.03 -2.85
CA ALA A 19 3.37 3.42 -4.09
C ALA A 19 3.54 2.18 -4.99
N ASP A 20 3.80 2.40 -6.26
CA ASP A 20 4.09 1.36 -7.26
C ASP A 20 5.57 0.98 -7.28
N HIS A 21 6.46 1.92 -6.97
CA HIS A 21 7.90 1.67 -6.84
C HIS A 21 8.59 2.78 -6.01
N GLY A 22 9.88 2.59 -5.73
CA GLY A 22 10.78 3.61 -5.19
C GLY A 22 11.38 4.50 -6.28
N ASN A 23 11.79 5.71 -5.90
CA ASN A 23 12.56 6.65 -6.71
C ASN A 23 13.16 7.76 -5.80
N ALA A 24 12.29 8.58 -5.21
CA ALA A 24 12.67 9.82 -4.53
C ALA A 24 13.53 9.62 -3.27
N GLU A 25 13.53 8.41 -2.71
CA GLU A 25 14.38 8.03 -1.58
C GLU A 25 15.87 7.92 -1.96
N GLN A 26 16.19 7.81 -3.25
CA GLN A 26 17.57 7.78 -3.74
C GLN A 26 17.76 8.72 -4.94
N MET A 27 18.18 9.95 -4.66
CA MET A 27 18.41 10.97 -5.69
C MET A 27 19.87 11.05 -6.17
N ARG A 28 20.78 10.31 -5.54
CA ARG A 28 22.20 10.23 -5.91
C ARG A 28 22.68 8.78 -5.87
N ASP A 29 23.51 8.43 -6.83
CA ASP A 29 24.16 7.12 -6.86
C ASP A 29 25.24 7.08 -5.76
N PRO A 30 25.16 6.13 -4.81
CA PRO A 30 26.12 6.04 -3.70
C PRO A 30 27.52 5.61 -4.15
N ALA A 31 27.68 4.95 -5.31
CA ALA A 31 28.96 4.52 -5.83
C ALA A 31 29.67 5.64 -6.64
N THR A 32 28.91 6.46 -7.37
CA THR A 32 29.47 7.47 -8.29
C THR A 32 29.27 8.92 -7.85
N GLY A 33 28.32 9.18 -6.93
CA GLY A 33 27.92 10.52 -6.48
C GLY A 33 27.09 11.33 -7.49
N GLN A 34 26.88 10.79 -8.70
CA GLN A 34 26.09 11.43 -9.74
C GLN A 34 24.59 11.41 -9.40
N ALA A 35 23.81 12.20 -10.15
CA ALA A 35 22.35 12.18 -10.01
C ALA A 35 21.81 10.80 -10.38
N HIS A 36 20.98 10.23 -9.50
CA HIS A 36 20.29 8.97 -9.77
C HIS A 36 18.90 9.28 -10.35
N THR A 37 18.66 8.91 -11.59
CA THR A 37 17.42 9.24 -12.33
C THR A 37 16.52 8.03 -12.57
N ALA A 38 16.90 6.85 -12.08
CA ALA A 38 16.15 5.60 -12.22
C ALA A 38 15.29 5.31 -10.98
N HIS A 39 14.38 4.33 -11.12
CA HIS A 39 13.66 3.76 -9.97
C HIS A 39 14.61 2.95 -9.08
N THR A 40 14.17 2.65 -7.86
CA THR A 40 14.85 1.68 -6.98
C THR A 40 14.04 0.39 -6.87
N ASN A 41 14.67 -0.64 -6.30
CA ASN A 41 14.04 -1.90 -5.92
C ASN A 41 13.72 -1.97 -4.41
N LEU A 42 13.66 -0.82 -3.74
CA LEU A 42 13.34 -0.76 -2.32
C LEU A 42 11.84 -1.03 -2.08
N PRO A 43 11.47 -1.56 -0.90
CA PRO A 43 10.07 -1.76 -0.56
C PRO A 43 9.31 -0.43 -0.50
N VAL A 44 8.04 -0.48 -0.87
CA VAL A 44 7.11 0.66 -0.78
C VAL A 44 6.29 0.59 0.51
N PRO A 45 5.86 1.74 1.07
CA PRO A 45 4.99 1.73 2.24
C PRO A 45 3.60 1.18 1.86
N LEU A 46 2.94 0.56 2.82
CA LEU A 46 1.50 0.30 2.77
C LEU A 46 0.90 0.72 4.11
N ILE A 47 0.07 1.76 4.07
CA ILE A 47 -0.55 2.35 5.26
C ILE A 47 -2.05 2.21 5.12
N TYR A 48 -2.68 1.63 6.14
CA TYR A 48 -4.14 1.61 6.27
C TYR A 48 -4.60 2.76 7.17
N VAL A 49 -5.62 3.47 6.70
CA VAL A 49 -6.36 4.47 7.48
C VAL A 49 -7.84 4.15 7.43
N GLY A 50 -8.44 3.94 8.59
CA GLY A 50 -9.85 3.62 8.77
C GLY A 50 -10.11 3.12 10.18
N GLU A 51 -11.38 2.87 10.48
CA GLU A 51 -11.83 2.50 11.83
C GLU A 51 -11.90 0.99 12.08
N LYS A 52 -11.63 0.15 11.06
CA LYS A 52 -11.70 -1.31 11.26
C LYS A 52 -10.53 -1.77 12.10
N ASN A 53 -10.80 -2.69 13.02
CA ASN A 53 -9.74 -3.44 13.67
C ASN A 53 -9.15 -4.40 12.64
N VAL A 54 -7.87 -4.22 12.31
CA VAL A 54 -7.19 -5.03 11.30
C VAL A 54 -5.83 -5.47 11.80
N LYS A 55 -5.47 -6.69 11.43
CA LYS A 55 -4.13 -7.23 11.62
C LYS A 55 -3.33 -7.14 10.33
N ALA A 56 -2.18 -6.46 10.39
CA ALA A 56 -1.24 -6.39 9.29
C ALA A 56 -0.48 -7.71 9.10
N VAL A 57 -0.23 -8.09 7.86
CA VAL A 57 0.56 -9.25 7.46
C VAL A 57 1.90 -8.79 6.89
N GLU A 58 2.99 -9.46 7.29
CA GLU A 58 4.33 -9.17 6.77
C GLU A 58 4.58 -9.84 5.39
N GLY A 59 5.50 -9.26 4.61
CA GLY A 59 5.99 -9.89 3.37
C GLY A 59 5.07 -9.77 2.15
N GLY A 60 4.33 -8.68 2.02
CA GLY A 60 3.42 -8.43 0.89
C GLY A 60 4.09 -7.95 -0.41
N LYS A 61 3.31 -7.98 -1.50
CA LYS A 61 3.67 -7.47 -2.84
C LYS A 61 2.49 -6.72 -3.49
N LEU A 62 2.72 -6.01 -4.58
CA LEU A 62 1.69 -5.17 -5.21
C LEU A 62 0.42 -5.94 -5.63
N SER A 63 0.54 -7.19 -6.07
CA SER A 63 -0.62 -8.02 -6.43
C SER A 63 -1.58 -8.30 -5.27
N ASP A 64 -1.15 -8.03 -4.04
CA ASP A 64 -1.92 -8.26 -2.82
C ASP A 64 -2.82 -7.07 -2.45
N ILE A 65 -2.63 -5.90 -3.09
CA ILE A 65 -3.41 -4.68 -2.80
C ILE A 65 -4.89 -4.87 -3.14
N ALA A 66 -5.21 -5.41 -4.32
CA ALA A 66 -6.60 -5.60 -4.73
C ALA A 66 -7.35 -6.62 -3.85
N PRO A 67 -6.81 -7.81 -3.54
CA PRO A 67 -7.38 -8.72 -2.54
C PRO A 67 -7.58 -8.06 -1.17
N THR A 68 -6.64 -7.21 -0.74
CA THR A 68 -6.75 -6.46 0.52
C THR A 68 -7.93 -5.49 0.50
N MET A 69 -8.15 -4.76 -0.59
CA MET A 69 -9.30 -3.88 -0.74
C MET A 69 -10.63 -4.65 -0.67
N LEU A 70 -10.74 -5.78 -1.37
CA LEU A 70 -11.95 -6.62 -1.32
C LEU A 70 -12.22 -7.14 0.09
N SER A 71 -11.17 -7.59 0.80
CA SER A 71 -11.29 -8.02 2.20
C SER A 71 -11.80 -6.90 3.11
N LEU A 72 -11.25 -5.68 2.98
CA LEU A 72 -11.71 -4.51 3.73
C LEU A 72 -13.16 -4.11 3.38
N MET A 73 -13.61 -4.36 2.15
CA MET A 73 -14.99 -4.13 1.71
C MET A 73 -15.96 -5.26 2.13
N GLY A 74 -15.46 -6.38 2.66
CA GLY A 74 -16.27 -7.56 2.96
C GLY A 74 -16.78 -8.27 1.69
N MET A 75 -16.04 -8.16 0.58
CA MET A 75 -16.37 -8.78 -0.70
C MET A 75 -15.57 -10.06 -0.91
N GLU A 76 -16.13 -10.98 -1.67
CA GLU A 76 -15.42 -12.19 -2.10
C GLU A 76 -14.24 -11.85 -3.01
N ILE A 77 -13.13 -12.56 -2.83
CA ILE A 77 -11.94 -12.44 -3.67
C ILE A 77 -12.09 -13.46 -4.80
N PRO A 78 -12.10 -13.04 -6.08
CA PRO A 78 -12.24 -13.96 -7.20
C PRO A 78 -11.02 -14.88 -7.32
N GLN A 79 -11.22 -16.10 -7.79
CA GLN A 79 -10.16 -17.13 -7.89
C GLN A 79 -8.98 -16.71 -8.78
N GLU A 80 -9.20 -15.82 -9.75
CA GLU A 80 -8.16 -15.28 -10.64
C GLU A 80 -7.17 -14.37 -9.89
N MET A 81 -7.57 -13.80 -8.75
CA MET A 81 -6.70 -13.02 -7.88
C MET A 81 -5.91 -13.95 -6.95
N THR A 82 -4.68 -14.26 -7.34
CA THR A 82 -3.77 -15.14 -6.56
C THR A 82 -3.01 -14.43 -5.44
N GLY A 83 -3.13 -13.09 -5.33
CA GLY A 83 -2.59 -12.32 -4.21
C GLY A 83 -3.33 -12.60 -2.91
N LYS A 84 -2.73 -12.24 -1.78
CA LYS A 84 -3.28 -12.51 -0.44
C LYS A 84 -3.56 -11.21 0.32
N PRO A 85 -4.68 -11.04 1.01
CA PRO A 85 -4.94 -9.84 1.81
C PRO A 85 -3.82 -9.55 2.82
N LEU A 86 -3.42 -8.28 2.91
CA LEU A 86 -2.37 -7.77 3.81
C LEU A 86 -2.92 -7.17 5.10
N PHE A 87 -4.23 -6.90 5.14
CA PHE A 87 -4.98 -6.51 6.33
C PHE A 87 -6.13 -7.49 6.52
N ILE A 88 -6.11 -8.23 7.61
CA ILE A 88 -7.18 -9.16 7.99
C ILE A 88 -8.08 -8.44 9.00
N VAL A 89 -9.36 -8.30 8.68
CA VAL A 89 -10.35 -7.70 9.58
C VAL A 89 -10.63 -8.67 10.73
N GLU A 90 -10.48 -8.20 11.95
CA GLU A 90 -10.75 -8.95 13.19
C GLU A 90 -12.18 -8.73 13.72
#